data_AF-A0A420E2N9-F1
#
_entry.id   AF-A0A420E2N9-F1
#
_cell.length_a   1.000
_cell.length_b   1.000
_cell.length_c   1.000
_cell.angle_alpha   90.00
_cell.angle_beta   90.00
_cell.angle_gamma   90.00
#
_symmetry.space_group_name_H-M   'P 1'
#
loop_
_entity.id
_entity.type
_entity.pdbx_description
1 polymer ?
#
loop_
_entity_poly.entity_id
_entity_poly.type
_entity_poly.pdbx_seq_one_letter_code
_entity_poly.pdbx_strand_id
1 'polypeptide(L)'
;MKNVLELLCIALFLFSCKKEIKQPKEELIMYQSSEMAALMNAMYEGNMTVKNKILEGDSIGNFPDIYLNIHDAVLTDPADRNASFEAFSKLYIQNMQQVYSGSQDSLKQNFNQAINSCIACHETTCRGPIPRIKKLLIK
;
A
#
# COMPACT_ATOMS: atom_id res chain seq x y z
N MET A 1 -39.25 38.02 -47.03
CA MET A 1 -38.35 38.74 -46.10
C MET A 1 -37.94 37.79 -44.98
N LYS A 2 -37.12 36.79 -45.31
CA LYS A 2 -36.76 35.65 -44.42
C LYS A 2 -35.30 35.72 -43.94
N ASN A 3 -34.62 36.84 -44.18
CA ASN A 3 -33.16 36.95 -44.07
C ASN A 3 -32.71 38.03 -43.06
N VAL A 4 -33.56 38.40 -42.10
CA VAL A 4 -33.20 39.39 -41.05
C VAL A 4 -33.24 38.76 -39.65
N LEU A 5 -33.66 37.49 -39.52
CA LEU A 5 -33.76 36.80 -38.23
C LEU A 5 -32.49 36.02 -37.83
N GLU A 6 -31.52 35.84 -38.73
CA GLU A 6 -30.29 35.08 -38.45
C GLU A 6 -29.10 35.94 -37.95
N LEU A 7 -29.21 37.28 -37.99
CA LEU A 7 -28.13 38.18 -37.57
C LEU A 7 -28.20 38.61 -36.09
N LEU A 8 -29.13 38.05 -35.30
CA LEU A 8 -29.24 38.31 -33.86
C LEU A 8 -28.56 37.24 -32.99
N CYS A 9 -27.83 36.29 -33.58
CA CYS A 9 -27.19 35.19 -32.84
C CYS A 9 -25.68 35.35 -32.59
N ILE A 10 -25.03 36.39 -33.14
CA ILE A 10 -23.55 36.50 -33.11
C ILE A 10 -23.03 37.61 -32.18
N ALA A 11 -23.90 38.44 -31.58
CA ALA A 11 -23.47 39.59 -30.77
C ALA A 11 -23.35 39.33 -29.25
N LEU A 12 -23.62 38.11 -28.76
CA LEU A 12 -23.67 37.83 -27.30
C LEU A 12 -22.51 36.98 -26.74
N PHE A 13 -21.49 36.63 -27.53
CA PHE A 13 -20.41 35.73 -27.09
C PHE A 13 -19.06 36.39 -26.77
N LEU A 14 -18.96 37.72 -26.72
CA LEU A 14 -17.65 38.41 -26.57
C LEU A 14 -17.38 39.05 -25.19
N PHE A 15 -18.16 38.77 -24.14
CA PHE A 15 -17.91 39.32 -22.80
C PHE A 15 -17.86 38.27 -21.68
N SER A 16 -17.10 37.20 -21.86
CA SER A 16 -16.67 36.37 -20.73
C SER A 16 -15.19 36.05 -20.79
N CYS A 17 -14.38 37.07 -20.54
CA CYS A 17 -12.99 36.91 -20.12
C CYS A 17 -12.91 37.36 -18.66
N LYS A 18 -13.36 36.50 -17.73
CA LYS A 18 -12.96 36.65 -16.32
C LYS A 18 -11.49 36.24 -16.23
N LYS A 19 -10.64 37.20 -15.87
CA LYS A 19 -9.24 36.94 -15.49
C LYS A 19 -9.27 36.03 -14.26
N GLU A 20 -8.97 34.75 -14.46
CA GLU A 20 -8.72 33.85 -13.34
C GLU A 20 -7.42 34.29 -12.65
N ILE A 21 -7.57 34.81 -11.43
CA ILE A 21 -6.45 35.01 -10.52
C ILE A 21 -5.97 33.60 -10.17
N LYS A 22 -4.88 33.17 -10.82
CA LYS A 22 -4.20 31.92 -10.47
C LYS A 22 -3.73 32.05 -9.03
N GLN A 23 -4.45 31.42 -8.11
CA GLN A 23 -3.94 31.19 -6.77
C GLN A 23 -2.61 30.44 -6.89
N PRO A 24 -1.62 30.73 -6.01
CA PRO A 24 -0.38 29.98 -6.00
C PRO A 24 -0.74 28.49 -5.92
N LYS A 25 -0.39 27.72 -6.95
CA LYS A 25 -0.47 26.27 -6.86
C LYS A 25 0.54 25.90 -5.79
N GLU A 26 0.04 25.57 -4.61
CA GLU A 26 0.81 24.91 -3.58
C GLU A 26 1.50 23.73 -4.26
N GLU A 27 2.82 23.79 -4.31
CA GLU A 27 3.64 22.80 -4.98
C GLU A 27 3.39 21.48 -4.22
N LEU A 28 2.67 20.56 -4.85
CA LEU A 28 2.43 19.23 -4.31
C LEU A 28 3.79 18.54 -4.24
N ILE A 29 4.48 18.68 -3.11
CA ILE A 29 5.71 17.95 -2.83
C ILE A 29 5.32 16.46 -2.80
N MET A 30 5.64 15.74 -3.87
CA MET A 30 5.55 14.29 -3.86
C MET A 30 6.53 13.79 -2.80
N TYR A 31 6.00 13.39 -1.65
CA TYR A 31 6.79 12.82 -0.57
C TYR A 31 7.55 11.59 -1.11
N GLN A 32 8.88 11.60 -1.03
CA GLN A 32 9.68 10.45 -1.43
C GLN A 32 9.35 9.25 -0.56
N SER A 33 9.16 8.07 -1.17
CA SER A 33 8.94 6.85 -0.41
C SER A 33 10.13 6.58 0.51
N SER A 34 9.87 6.46 1.81
CA SER A 34 10.88 5.97 2.76
C SER A 34 11.34 4.56 2.39
N GLU A 35 12.50 4.16 2.90
CA GLU A 35 13.00 2.78 2.73
C GLU A 35 11.97 1.78 3.26
N MET A 36 11.32 2.09 4.39
CA MET A 36 10.24 1.27 4.94
C MET A 36 9.04 1.19 3.97
N ALA A 37 8.62 2.29 3.35
CA ALA A 37 7.51 2.27 2.40
C ALA A 37 7.85 1.42 1.16
N ALA A 38 9.09 1.48 0.67
CA ALA A 38 9.55 0.63 -0.41
C ALA A 38 9.55 -0.85 0.01
N LEU A 39 10.04 -1.15 1.21
CA LEU A 39 10.04 -2.49 1.79
C LEU A 39 8.63 -3.05 1.95
N MET A 40 7.68 -2.27 2.49
CA MET A 40 6.27 -2.70 2.66
C MET A 40 5.61 -3.06 1.32
N ASN A 41 5.95 -2.33 0.24
CA ASN A 41 5.47 -2.69 -1.09
C ASN A 41 6.11 -3.98 -1.60
N ALA A 42 7.42 -4.15 -1.44
CA ALA A 42 8.11 -5.39 -1.82
C ALA A 42 7.57 -6.61 -1.05
N MET A 43 7.31 -6.46 0.25
CA MET A 43 6.69 -7.48 1.10
C MET A 43 5.26 -7.78 0.65
N TYR A 44 4.47 -6.78 0.26
CA TYR A 44 3.13 -7.02 -0.27
C TYR A 44 3.16 -7.86 -1.55
N GLU A 45 4.00 -7.49 -2.53
CA GLU A 45 4.11 -8.23 -3.79
C GLU A 45 4.65 -9.65 -3.56
N GLY A 46 5.67 -9.81 -2.72
CA GLY A 46 6.18 -11.13 -2.35
C GLY A 46 5.11 -12.01 -1.68
N ASN A 47 4.33 -11.45 -0.76
CA ASN A 47 3.24 -12.19 -0.12
C ASN A 47 2.06 -12.47 -1.07
N MET A 48 1.82 -11.64 -2.09
CA MET A 48 0.88 -11.97 -3.17
C MET A 48 1.35 -13.20 -3.95
N THR A 49 2.65 -13.29 -4.28
CA THR A 49 3.22 -14.47 -4.93
C THR A 49 3.09 -15.72 -4.05
N VAL A 50 3.44 -15.61 -2.76
CA VAL A 50 3.30 -16.73 -1.80
C VAL A 50 1.85 -17.18 -1.71
N LYS A 51 0.90 -16.24 -1.58
CA LYS A 51 -0.53 -16.53 -1.56
C LYS A 51 -0.96 -17.36 -2.77
N ASN A 52 -0.58 -16.93 -3.98
CA ASN A 52 -1.00 -17.62 -5.21
C ASN A 52 -0.43 -19.04 -5.26
N LYS A 53 0.85 -19.22 -4.93
CA LYS A 53 1.48 -20.55 -4.85
C LYS A 53 0.78 -21.47 -3.85
N ILE A 54 0.41 -20.96 -2.68
CA ILE A 54 -0.36 -21.74 -1.68
C ILE A 54 -1.71 -22.19 -2.28
N LEU A 55 -2.40 -21.31 -3.00
CA LEU A 55 -3.69 -21.62 -3.64
C LEU A 55 -3.56 -22.62 -4.79
N GLU A 56 -2.43 -22.59 -5.50
CA GLU A 56 -2.12 -23.49 -6.62
C GLU A 56 -1.55 -24.85 -6.15
N GLY A 57 -1.18 -24.97 -4.87
CA GLY A 57 -0.54 -26.16 -4.31
C GLY A 57 0.96 -26.26 -4.62
N ASP A 58 1.57 -25.17 -5.06
CA ASP A 58 2.97 -25.07 -5.46
C ASP A 58 3.92 -24.82 -4.27
N SER A 59 5.20 -25.12 -4.47
CA SER A 59 6.24 -24.80 -3.51
C SER A 59 6.48 -23.28 -3.39
N ILE A 60 6.39 -22.77 -2.17
CA ILE A 60 6.61 -21.34 -1.87
C ILE A 60 8.09 -20.94 -1.88
N GLY A 61 9.03 -21.89 -1.92
CA GLY A 61 10.46 -21.65 -1.93
C GLY A 61 11.06 -21.36 -0.55
N ASN A 62 12.10 -20.54 -0.50
CA ASN A 62 12.80 -20.17 0.73
C ASN A 62 12.31 -18.83 1.28
N PHE A 63 12.49 -18.63 2.58
CA PHE A 63 12.19 -17.35 3.24
C PHE A 63 13.00 -16.22 2.59
N PRO A 64 12.36 -15.09 2.22
CA PRO A 64 13.05 -13.97 1.60
C PRO A 64 13.75 -13.09 2.65
N ASP A 65 15.08 -13.12 2.68
CA ASP A 65 15.89 -12.38 3.66
C ASP A 65 15.62 -10.87 3.70
N ILE A 66 15.16 -10.28 2.59
CA ILE A 66 14.79 -8.85 2.53
C ILE A 66 13.72 -8.48 3.58
N TYR A 67 12.90 -9.43 4.05
CA TYR A 67 11.89 -9.15 5.07
C TYR A 67 12.54 -8.77 6.41
N LEU A 68 13.76 -9.26 6.70
CA LEU A 68 14.49 -8.94 7.92
C LEU A 68 14.84 -7.44 8.02
N ASN A 69 14.92 -6.75 6.88
CA ASN A 69 15.20 -5.32 6.82
C ASN A 69 14.10 -4.47 7.48
N ILE A 70 12.95 -5.05 7.86
CA ILE A 70 11.90 -4.35 8.61
C ILE A 70 12.42 -3.79 9.95
N HIS A 71 13.48 -4.39 10.50
CA HIS A 71 14.09 -3.93 11.75
C HIS A 71 14.97 -2.69 11.55
N ASP A 72 15.49 -2.45 10.36
CA ASP A 72 16.51 -1.42 10.11
C ASP A 72 16.05 -0.32 9.13
N ALA A 73 15.10 -0.62 8.25
CA ALA A 73 14.66 0.30 7.21
C ALA A 73 14.14 1.63 7.79
N VAL A 74 14.60 2.74 7.20
CA VAL A 74 14.23 4.09 7.60
C VAL A 74 12.73 4.30 7.41
N LEU A 75 12.04 4.66 8.49
CA LEU A 75 10.60 4.99 8.49
C LEU A 75 10.35 6.38 7.90
N THR A 76 9.14 6.57 7.36
CA THR A 76 8.62 7.89 6.94
C THR A 76 8.61 8.87 8.11
N ASP A 77 8.06 8.45 9.24
CA ASP A 77 8.14 9.17 10.51
C ASP A 77 9.01 8.35 11.48
N PRO A 78 10.18 8.86 11.92
CA PRO A 78 11.01 8.18 12.90
C PRO A 78 10.30 7.89 14.23
N ALA A 79 9.27 8.66 14.60
CA ALA A 79 8.51 8.45 15.84
C ALA A 79 7.66 7.16 15.81
N ASP A 80 7.37 6.62 14.62
CA ASP A 80 6.71 5.32 14.47
C ASP A 80 7.60 4.17 14.97
N ARG A 81 8.93 4.38 15.12
CA ARG A 81 9.83 3.38 15.72
C ARG A 81 9.70 3.36 17.24
N ASN A 82 8.66 2.69 17.71
CA ASN A 82 8.34 2.55 19.13
C ASN A 82 8.20 1.08 19.55
N ALA A 83 7.93 0.84 20.84
CA ALA A 83 7.83 -0.51 21.39
C ALA A 83 6.78 -1.39 20.69
N SER A 84 5.66 -0.80 20.23
CA SER A 84 4.64 -1.53 19.47
C SER A 84 5.17 -1.96 18.11
N PHE A 85 5.85 -1.06 17.39
CA PHE A 85 6.49 -1.40 16.11
C PHE A 85 7.47 -2.56 16.28
N GLU A 86 8.36 -2.50 17.27
CA GLU A 86 9.36 -3.54 17.51
C GLU A 86 8.71 -4.89 17.84
N ALA A 87 7.65 -4.89 18.65
CA ALA A 87 6.92 -6.10 18.98
C ALA A 87 6.24 -6.73 17.75
N PHE A 88 5.52 -5.92 16.96
CA PHE A 88 4.77 -6.43 15.80
C PHE A 88 5.68 -6.82 14.63
N SER A 89 6.74 -6.06 14.36
CA SER A 89 7.72 -6.41 13.32
C SER A 89 8.40 -7.74 13.63
N LYS A 90 8.83 -7.96 14.88
CA LYS A 90 9.38 -9.24 15.33
C LYS A 90 8.37 -10.39 15.21
N LEU A 91 7.14 -10.17 15.67
CA LEU A 91 6.08 -11.17 15.58
C LEU A 91 5.78 -11.56 14.12
N TYR A 92 5.75 -10.58 13.22
CA TYR A 92 5.60 -10.83 11.78
C TYR A 92 6.72 -11.72 11.25
N ILE A 93 7.99 -11.41 11.52
CA ILE A 93 9.12 -12.21 11.05
C ILE A 93 9.05 -13.64 11.59
N GLN A 94 8.76 -13.80 12.88
CA GLN A 94 8.60 -15.13 13.49
C GLN A 94 7.48 -15.94 12.84
N ASN A 95 6.31 -15.34 12.65
CA ASN A 95 5.18 -16.00 12.00
C ASN A 95 5.47 -16.30 10.54
N MET A 96 6.14 -15.40 9.82
CA MET A 96 6.49 -15.63 8.42
C MET A 96 7.54 -16.74 8.29
N GLN A 97 8.54 -16.82 9.18
CA GLN A 97 9.47 -17.95 9.19
C GLN A 97 8.77 -19.30 9.41
N GLN A 98 7.72 -19.35 10.23
CA GLN A 98 6.87 -20.56 10.40
C GLN A 98 6.10 -20.94 9.13
N VAL A 99 5.82 -20.00 8.22
CA VAL A 99 5.25 -20.30 6.90
C VAL A 99 6.23 -21.16 6.10
N TYR A 100 7.52 -20.83 6.13
CA TYR A 100 8.55 -21.50 5.34
C TYR A 100 9.15 -22.75 6.01
N SER A 101 9.02 -22.91 7.33
CA SER A 101 9.50 -24.09 8.06
C SER A 101 8.39 -25.09 8.43
N GLY A 102 7.13 -24.71 8.27
CA GLY A 102 5.97 -25.53 8.61
C GLY A 102 5.67 -26.65 7.60
N SER A 103 4.70 -27.51 7.95
CA SER A 103 4.19 -28.53 7.02
C SER A 103 3.18 -27.93 6.04
N GLN A 104 2.98 -28.59 4.89
CA GLN A 104 2.01 -28.19 3.87
C GLN A 104 0.59 -28.03 4.44
N ASP A 105 0.17 -28.91 5.35
CA ASP A 105 -1.16 -28.88 5.98
C ASP A 105 -1.40 -27.62 6.82
N SER A 106 -0.33 -27.09 7.43
CA SER A 106 -0.37 -25.87 8.25
C SER A 106 -0.15 -24.58 7.44
N LEU A 107 0.23 -24.69 6.17
CA LEU A 107 0.78 -23.59 5.38
C LEU A 107 -0.20 -22.41 5.25
N LYS A 108 -1.47 -22.69 4.91
CA LYS A 108 -2.51 -21.66 4.83
C LYS A 108 -2.75 -20.97 6.17
N GLN A 109 -2.77 -21.73 7.26
CA GLN A 109 -2.98 -21.19 8.61
C GLN A 109 -1.82 -20.28 9.02
N ASN A 110 -0.58 -20.77 8.87
CA ASN A 110 0.62 -20.01 9.20
C ASN A 110 0.71 -18.73 8.37
N PHE A 111 0.39 -18.81 7.07
CA PHE A 111 0.38 -17.65 6.20
C PHE A 111 -0.64 -16.60 6.67
N ASN A 112 -1.88 -17.01 6.94
CA ASN A 112 -2.90 -16.10 7.48
C ASN A 112 -2.49 -15.49 8.84
N GLN A 113 -1.84 -16.26 9.71
CA GLN A 113 -1.30 -15.78 10.98
C GLN A 113 -0.22 -14.71 10.77
N ALA A 114 0.67 -14.90 9.80
CA ALA A 114 1.67 -13.90 9.44
C ALA A 114 1.01 -12.63 8.87
N ILE A 115 0.02 -12.74 7.98
CA ILE A 115 -0.72 -11.59 7.44
C ILE A 115 -1.49 -10.83 8.54
N ASN A 116 -2.05 -11.54 9.52
CA ASN A 116 -2.71 -10.89 10.66
C ASN A 116 -1.72 -10.07 11.51
N SER A 117 -0.44 -10.44 11.53
CA SER A 117 0.60 -9.64 12.19
C SER A 117 0.86 -8.33 11.46
N CYS A 118 0.79 -8.33 10.11
CA CYS A 118 0.81 -7.09 9.32
C CYS A 118 -0.38 -6.20 9.71
N ILE A 119 -1.59 -6.76 9.78
CA ILE A 119 -2.80 -6.00 10.12
C ILE A 119 -2.69 -5.38 11.52
N ALA A 120 -2.24 -6.15 12.52
CA ALA A 120 -2.06 -5.65 13.88
C ALA A 120 -1.02 -4.50 13.97
N CYS A 121 0.09 -4.61 13.25
CA CYS A 121 1.06 -3.52 13.13
C CYS A 121 0.44 -2.26 12.53
N HIS A 122 -0.38 -2.42 11.48
CA HIS A 122 -0.97 -1.31 10.76
C HIS A 122 -2.20 -0.69 11.46
N GLU A 123 -2.83 -1.40 12.37
CA GLU A 123 -3.89 -0.86 13.24
C GLU A 123 -3.33 0.03 14.35
N THR A 124 -2.06 -0.18 14.74
CA THR A 124 -1.47 0.43 15.94
C THR A 124 -0.44 1.52 15.64
N THR A 125 0.50 1.25 14.72
CA THR A 125 1.70 2.08 14.56
C THR A 125 1.62 2.94 13.31
N CYS A 126 1.49 2.31 12.13
CA CYS A 126 1.45 3.02 10.85
C CYS A 126 0.15 2.68 10.13
N ARG A 127 -0.76 3.65 9.95
CA ARG A 127 -2.07 3.44 9.30
C ARG A 127 -1.98 3.27 7.77
N GLY A 128 -1.14 2.33 7.32
CA GLY A 128 -1.07 1.87 5.95
C GLY A 128 -2.42 1.30 5.48
N PRO A 129 -2.53 0.92 4.20
CA PRO A 129 -3.80 0.52 3.59
C PRO A 129 -4.26 -0.88 4.06
N ILE A 130 -4.82 -0.99 5.27
CA ILE A 130 -5.36 -2.23 5.84
C ILE A 130 -6.29 -2.98 4.88
N PRO A 131 -7.20 -2.31 4.13
CA PRO A 131 -8.04 -3.01 3.14
C PRO A 131 -7.22 -3.71 2.03
N ARG A 132 -6.06 -3.18 1.65
CA ARG A 132 -5.15 -3.82 0.69
C ARG A 132 -4.51 -5.06 1.32
N ILE A 133 -4.04 -4.96 2.56
CA ILE A 133 -3.41 -6.08 3.30
C ILE A 133 -4.39 -7.23 3.50
N LYS A 134 -5.64 -6.94 3.88
CA LYS A 134 -6.69 -7.97 4.06
C LYS A 134 -6.95 -8.80 2.80
N LYS A 135 -6.62 -8.30 1.60
CA LYS A 135 -6.71 -9.09 0.36
C LYS A 135 -5.67 -10.22 0.29
N LEU A 136 -4.62 -10.21 1.10
CA LEU A 136 -3.64 -11.30 1.18
C LEU A 136 -4.20 -12.53 1.89
N LEU A 137 -5.15 -12.37 2.82
CA LEU A 137 -5.75 -13.50 3.54
C LEU A 137 -6.36 -14.53 2.56
N ILE A 138 -6.18 -15.80 2.88
CA ILE A 138 -6.74 -16.95 2.16
C ILE A 138 -7.98 -17.42 2.91
N LYS A 139 -9.14 -17.40 2.24
CA LYS A 139 -10.42 -17.88 2.80
C LYS A 139 -10.46 -19.40 2.81
#